data_AF-A0A3S0CSY3-F1
#
_entry.id   AF-A0A3S0CSY3-F1
#
_cell.length_a   1.000
_cell.length_b   1.000
_cell.length_c   1.000
_cell.angle_alpha   90.00
_cell.angle_beta   90.00
_cell.angle_gamma   90.00
#
_symmetry.space_group_name_H-M   'P 1'
#
loop_
_entity.id
_entity.type
_entity.pdbx_description
1 polymer ?
#
loop_
_entity_poly.entity_id
_entity_poly.type
_entity_poly.pdbx_seq_one_letter_code
_entity_poly.pdbx_strand_id
1 'polypeptide(L)'
;MPLQIDDMCMSAADEAALGQAHLELAFRASSRDEAACQAVPYGCSPMPQRTFSFLDARCQFALARVLLVVDRPRANRVAQQVWADVVDLAHGSELMEAPWQLQGEQVLVKAFELGRELWQRHKPFVDAHDARMLEWAANKHAREEDARAARLEYEASAPSTSALLASLRAGEQVELNGHSLEWDDEFETLAGSNPYGIDYYWGEMTEESLSRWRVLMLRGDTIGASPPYAEADEDDLQGPSDVTPEEEELLLELLALKSMSAWALLPELEGVVPADETNS
;
A
#
# COMPACT_ATOMS: atom_id res chain seq x y z
N MET A 1 14.37 -58.73 -47.33
CA MET A 1 14.08 -57.37 -47.85
C MET A 1 14.49 -56.38 -46.77
N PRO A 2 15.49 -55.53 -46.95
CA PRO A 2 15.76 -54.44 -46.02
C PRO A 2 14.95 -53.19 -46.42
N LEU A 3 14.38 -52.51 -45.42
CA LEU A 3 13.70 -51.22 -45.55
C LEU A 3 14.76 -50.11 -45.74
N GLN A 4 14.65 -49.34 -46.82
CA GLN A 4 15.34 -48.05 -46.97
C GLN A 4 14.60 -47.01 -46.12
N ILE A 5 15.33 -46.32 -45.25
CA ILE A 5 14.89 -45.08 -44.60
C ILE A 5 15.66 -43.99 -45.33
N ASP A 6 14.94 -43.13 -46.05
CA ASP A 6 15.51 -41.93 -46.67
C ASP A 6 15.67 -40.87 -45.57
N ASP A 7 16.93 -40.57 -45.20
CA ASP A 7 17.27 -39.43 -44.35
C ASP A 7 16.94 -38.14 -45.09
N MET A 8 15.87 -37.46 -44.66
CA MET A 8 15.65 -36.06 -45.00
C MET A 8 16.60 -35.19 -44.17
N CYS A 9 17.83 -35.02 -44.65
CA CYS A 9 18.73 -33.97 -44.16
C CYS A 9 18.11 -32.61 -44.50
N MET A 10 17.52 -31.94 -43.52
CA MET A 10 17.33 -30.48 -43.58
C MET A 10 18.70 -29.84 -43.75
N SER A 11 18.82 -28.93 -44.72
CA SER A 11 20.09 -28.25 -44.96
C SER A 11 20.31 -27.20 -43.88
N ALA A 12 21.58 -26.89 -43.55
CA ALA A 12 21.93 -25.81 -42.63
C ALA A 12 21.33 -24.44 -43.05
N ALA A 13 20.95 -24.29 -44.32
CA ALA A 13 20.24 -23.12 -44.83
C ALA A 13 18.78 -23.05 -44.35
N ASP A 14 18.10 -24.18 -44.17
CA ASP A 14 16.72 -24.24 -43.67
C ASP A 14 16.65 -23.95 -42.17
N GLU A 15 17.67 -24.38 -41.42
CA GLU A 15 17.80 -24.10 -39.98
C GLU A 15 18.12 -22.62 -39.72
N ALA A 16 18.99 -22.02 -40.53
CA ALA A 16 19.26 -20.58 -40.50
C ALA A 16 18.01 -19.74 -40.86
N ALA A 17 17.22 -20.18 -41.86
CA ALA A 17 15.99 -19.51 -42.26
C ALA A 17 14.91 -19.55 -41.16
N LEU A 18 14.80 -20.68 -40.44
CA LEU A 18 13.91 -20.80 -39.27
C LEU A 18 14.35 -19.90 -38.11
N GLY A 19 15.64 -19.85 -37.79
CA GLY A 19 16.18 -18.96 -36.76
C GLY A 19 15.94 -17.48 -37.06
N GLN A 20 16.09 -17.09 -38.33
CA GLN A 20 15.88 -15.71 -38.78
C GLN A 20 14.39 -15.31 -38.77
N ALA A 21 13.48 -16.23 -39.10
CA ALA A 21 12.03 -16.02 -39.01
C ALA A 21 11.55 -15.87 -37.55
N HIS A 22 12.12 -16.62 -36.62
CA HIS A 22 11.82 -16.49 -35.18
C HIS A 22 12.36 -15.17 -34.59
N LEU A 23 13.54 -14.73 -35.03
CA LEU A 23 14.12 -13.43 -34.67
C LEU A 23 13.26 -12.25 -35.17
N GLU A 24 12.76 -12.31 -36.41
CA GLU A 24 11.85 -11.28 -36.94
C GLU A 24 10.50 -11.23 -36.19
N LEU A 25 9.96 -12.38 -35.78
CA LEU A 25 8.74 -12.46 -34.98
C LEU A 25 8.94 -11.86 -33.58
N ALA A 26 10.07 -12.15 -32.93
CA ALA A 26 10.43 -11.57 -31.63
C ALA A 26 10.67 -10.05 -31.73
N PHE A 27 11.34 -9.57 -32.78
CA PHE A 27 11.55 -8.14 -33.02
C PHE A 27 10.25 -7.39 -33.34
N ARG A 28 9.30 -8.00 -34.05
CA ARG A 28 7.99 -7.40 -34.32
C ARG A 28 7.09 -7.34 -33.08
N ALA A 29 7.22 -8.30 -32.17
CA ALA A 29 6.55 -8.25 -30.87
C ALA A 29 7.14 -7.13 -29.99
N SER A 30 8.47 -7.06 -29.88
CA SER A 30 9.17 -6.04 -29.09
C SER A 30 8.98 -4.60 -29.61
N SER A 31 8.96 -4.39 -30.93
CA SER A 31 8.81 -3.05 -31.51
C SER A 31 7.37 -2.51 -31.46
N ARG A 32 6.37 -3.39 -31.37
CA ARG A 32 4.98 -2.98 -31.08
C ARG A 32 4.81 -2.46 -29.65
N ASP A 33 5.53 -3.04 -28.70
CA ASP A 33 5.51 -2.61 -27.30
C ASP A 33 6.27 -1.27 -27.10
N GLU A 34 7.38 -1.04 -27.81
CA GLU A 34 8.07 0.27 -27.78
C GLU A 34 7.26 1.41 -28.44
N ALA A 35 6.52 1.12 -29.51
CA ALA A 35 5.66 2.09 -30.18
C ALA A 35 4.43 2.49 -29.34
N ALA A 36 3.92 1.60 -28.49
CA ALA A 36 2.82 1.89 -27.57
C ALA A 36 3.24 2.84 -26.44
N CYS A 37 4.52 2.85 -26.06
CA CYS A 37 5.06 3.74 -25.02
C CYS A 37 5.27 5.20 -25.45
N GLN A 38 5.29 5.50 -26.76
CA GLN A 38 5.60 6.85 -27.27
C GLN A 38 4.39 7.66 -27.74
N ALA A 39 3.19 7.09 -27.72
CA ALA A 39 2.00 7.69 -28.33
C ALA A 39 0.82 7.88 -27.37
N VAL A 40 1.00 8.61 -26.25
CA VAL A 40 -0.16 9.19 -25.54
C VAL A 40 0.19 10.59 -24.99
N PRO A 41 -0.32 11.68 -25.61
CA PRO A 41 -0.28 13.00 -25.00
C PRO A 41 -1.44 13.16 -24.01
N TYR A 42 -1.10 13.55 -22.77
CA TYR A 42 -1.96 14.14 -21.74
C TYR A 42 -3.40 13.59 -21.60
N GLY A 43 -3.53 12.53 -20.82
CA GLY A 43 -4.79 12.03 -20.28
C GLY A 43 -4.53 10.80 -19.43
N CYS A 44 -4.24 10.98 -18.14
CA CYS A 44 -4.05 9.89 -17.18
C CYS A 44 -5.38 9.14 -16.96
N SER A 45 -5.73 8.25 -17.88
CA SER A 45 -6.32 6.97 -17.48
C SER A 45 -5.19 6.15 -16.86
N PRO A 46 -5.39 5.51 -15.69
CA PRO A 46 -4.45 4.49 -15.25
C PRO A 46 -4.36 3.47 -16.38
N MET A 47 -3.17 3.36 -16.99
CA MET A 47 -2.89 2.26 -17.91
C MET A 47 -3.30 0.98 -17.17
N PRO A 48 -4.00 0.03 -17.82
CA PRO A 48 -4.20 -1.27 -17.21
C PRO A 48 -2.81 -1.80 -16.87
N GLN A 49 -2.50 -1.91 -15.59
CA GLN A 49 -1.29 -2.55 -15.12
C GLN A 49 -1.35 -3.96 -15.69
N ARG A 50 -0.55 -4.24 -16.73
CA ARG A 50 -0.42 -5.59 -17.26
C ARG A 50 0.12 -6.42 -16.13
N THR A 51 -0.71 -7.31 -15.59
CA THR A 51 -0.29 -8.29 -14.60
C THR A 51 0.71 -9.22 -15.27
N PHE A 52 1.96 -9.16 -14.86
CA PHE A 52 3.01 -10.07 -15.31
C PHE A 52 2.62 -11.51 -14.95
N SER A 53 2.81 -12.46 -15.87
CA SER A 53 2.42 -13.86 -15.67
C SER A 53 3.60 -14.82 -15.75
N PHE A 54 3.43 -16.06 -15.27
CA PHE A 54 4.43 -17.12 -15.42
C PHE A 54 4.76 -17.46 -16.88
N LEU A 55 3.82 -17.22 -17.81
CA LEU A 55 4.09 -17.35 -19.24
C LEU A 55 4.99 -16.22 -19.74
N ASP A 56 4.75 -14.99 -19.30
CA ASP A 56 5.59 -13.83 -19.64
C ASP A 56 7.01 -14.04 -19.13
N ALA A 57 7.16 -14.54 -17.90
CA ALA A 57 8.44 -14.91 -17.33
C ALA A 57 9.21 -15.89 -18.22
N ARG A 58 8.57 -16.99 -18.64
CA ARG A 58 9.19 -17.98 -19.51
C ARG A 58 9.61 -17.38 -20.86
N CYS A 59 8.75 -16.55 -21.47
CA CYS A 59 9.04 -15.90 -22.75
C CYS A 59 10.23 -14.92 -22.64
N GLN A 60 10.29 -14.12 -21.59
CA GLN A 60 11.38 -13.19 -21.33
C GLN A 60 12.69 -13.93 -21.01
N PHE A 61 12.62 -15.05 -20.29
CA PHE A 61 13.79 -15.89 -20.06
C PHE A 61 14.32 -16.51 -21.35
N ALA A 62 13.44 -16.97 -22.24
CA ALA A 62 13.82 -17.45 -23.56
C ALA A 62 14.49 -16.34 -24.40
N LEU A 63 13.97 -15.10 -24.35
CA LEU A 63 14.61 -13.95 -24.97
C LEU A 63 16.01 -13.69 -24.41
N ALA A 64 16.20 -13.77 -23.08
CA ALA A 64 17.51 -13.61 -22.46
C ALA A 64 18.52 -14.65 -23.00
N ARG A 65 18.11 -15.89 -23.23
CA ARG A 65 18.98 -16.94 -23.82
C ARG A 65 19.41 -16.61 -25.24
N VAL A 66 18.50 -16.09 -26.07
CA VAL A 66 18.83 -15.64 -27.44
C VAL A 66 19.79 -14.45 -27.40
N LEU A 67 19.53 -13.49 -26.52
CA LEU A 67 20.39 -12.31 -26.36
C LEU A 67 21.79 -12.65 -25.86
N LEU A 68 21.99 -13.79 -25.20
CA LEU A 68 23.29 -14.18 -24.66
C LEU A 68 24.39 -14.24 -25.73
N VAL A 69 24.01 -14.58 -26.97
CA VAL A 69 24.92 -14.69 -28.12
C VAL A 69 25.31 -13.32 -28.69
N VAL A 70 24.45 -12.29 -28.52
CA VAL A 70 24.57 -11.00 -29.22
C VAL A 70 24.87 -9.83 -28.28
N ASP A 71 24.24 -9.82 -27.10
CA ASP A 71 24.32 -8.76 -26.08
C ASP A 71 24.19 -9.38 -24.68
N ARG A 72 25.32 -9.92 -24.20
CA ARG A 72 25.43 -10.56 -22.88
C ARG A 72 25.03 -9.63 -21.71
N PRO A 73 25.41 -8.34 -21.66
CA PRO A 73 24.94 -7.44 -20.62
C PRO A 73 23.43 -7.28 -20.58
N ARG A 74 22.77 -7.14 -21.74
CA ARG A 74 21.31 -7.05 -21.80
C ARG A 74 20.64 -8.36 -21.43
N ALA A 75 21.16 -9.49 -21.90
CA ALA A 75 20.67 -10.82 -21.54
C ALA A 75 20.64 -11.00 -20.01
N ASN A 76 21.72 -10.62 -19.32
CA ASN A 76 21.82 -10.72 -17.87
C ASN A 76 20.74 -9.86 -17.18
N ARG A 77 20.57 -8.59 -17.57
CA ARG A 77 19.53 -7.72 -17.01
C ARG A 77 18.12 -8.30 -17.17
N VAL A 78 17.80 -8.84 -18.35
CA VAL A 78 16.49 -9.46 -18.60
C VAL A 78 16.30 -10.70 -17.73
N ALA A 79 17.30 -11.58 -17.64
CA ALA A 79 17.21 -12.78 -16.80
C ALA A 79 17.06 -12.44 -15.31
N GLN A 80 17.76 -11.43 -14.82
CA GLN A 80 17.64 -10.95 -13.43
C GLN A 80 16.24 -10.40 -13.14
N GLN A 81 15.70 -9.60 -14.05
CA GLN A 81 14.34 -9.06 -13.89
C GLN A 81 13.31 -10.18 -13.84
N VAL A 82 13.37 -11.13 -14.78
CA VAL A 82 12.44 -12.27 -14.82
C VAL A 82 12.51 -13.10 -13.55
N TRP A 83 13.72 -13.31 -13.01
CA TRP A 83 13.87 -14.01 -11.73
C TRP A 83 13.13 -13.27 -10.62
N ALA A 84 13.36 -11.97 -10.48
CA ALA A 84 12.69 -11.14 -9.47
C ALA A 84 11.18 -11.20 -9.63
N ASP A 85 10.67 -11.03 -10.86
CA ASP A 85 9.24 -11.08 -11.14
C ASP A 85 8.62 -12.45 -10.79
N VAL A 86 9.34 -13.56 -10.98
CA VAL A 86 8.87 -14.91 -10.59
C VAL A 86 8.87 -15.10 -9.08
N VAL A 87 9.88 -14.58 -8.37
CA VAL A 87 9.91 -14.58 -6.90
C VAL A 87 8.71 -13.80 -6.37
N ASP A 88 8.44 -12.62 -6.92
CA ASP A 88 7.32 -11.77 -6.52
C ASP A 88 5.97 -12.43 -6.82
N LEU A 89 5.80 -13.05 -8.00
CA LEU A 89 4.60 -13.81 -8.34
C LEU A 89 4.38 -15.04 -7.44
N ALA A 90 5.45 -15.66 -6.98
CA ALA A 90 5.37 -16.80 -6.07
C ALA A 90 5.10 -16.36 -4.63
N HIS A 91 5.43 -15.12 -4.29
CA HIS A 91 5.13 -14.54 -2.99
C HIS A 91 3.61 -14.47 -2.80
N GLY A 92 3.10 -15.00 -1.69
CA GLY A 92 1.65 -15.09 -1.47
C GLY A 92 0.93 -16.18 -2.27
N SER A 93 1.61 -16.93 -3.13
CA SER A 93 0.97 -17.96 -3.96
C SER A 93 0.50 -19.17 -3.13
N GLU A 94 -0.72 -19.65 -3.41
CA GLU A 94 -1.27 -20.89 -2.82
C GLU A 94 -0.71 -22.16 -3.48
N LEU A 95 0.05 -22.04 -4.56
CA LEU A 95 0.53 -23.18 -5.33
C LEU A 95 1.63 -23.97 -4.59
N MET A 96 1.39 -25.27 -4.45
CA MET A 96 2.31 -26.21 -3.78
C MET A 96 3.45 -26.70 -4.67
N GLU A 97 3.42 -26.41 -5.96
CA GLU A 97 4.47 -26.77 -6.91
C GLU A 97 4.62 -25.68 -7.96
N ALA A 98 5.79 -25.61 -8.59
CA ALA A 98 6.03 -24.65 -9.66
C ALA A 98 5.05 -24.89 -10.83
N PRO A 99 4.39 -23.84 -11.35
CA PRO A 99 3.50 -23.94 -12.48
C PRO A 99 4.17 -24.61 -13.69
N TRP A 100 3.41 -25.38 -14.46
CA TRP A 100 3.91 -26.10 -15.65
C TRP A 100 4.62 -25.17 -16.66
N GLN A 101 4.23 -23.89 -16.70
CA GLN A 101 4.87 -22.87 -17.52
C GLN A 101 6.35 -22.71 -17.19
N LEU A 102 6.72 -22.88 -15.91
CA LEU A 102 8.10 -22.76 -15.43
C LEU A 102 8.86 -24.09 -15.44
N GLN A 103 8.17 -25.24 -15.42
CA GLN A 103 8.78 -26.57 -15.25
C GLN A 103 9.85 -26.93 -16.31
N GLY A 104 9.82 -26.28 -17.49
CA GLY A 104 10.84 -26.44 -18.52
C GLY A 104 12.17 -25.70 -18.22
N GLU A 105 12.20 -24.83 -17.22
CA GLU A 105 13.33 -23.95 -16.90
C GLU A 105 13.66 -24.06 -15.40
N GLN A 106 14.67 -24.87 -15.04
CA GLN A 106 15.02 -25.14 -13.64
C GLN A 106 15.34 -23.88 -12.83
N VAL A 107 15.90 -22.86 -13.47
CA VAL A 107 16.19 -21.56 -12.84
C VAL A 107 14.89 -20.88 -12.38
N LEU A 108 13.85 -20.87 -13.21
CA LEU A 108 12.56 -20.27 -12.85
C LEU A 108 11.79 -21.10 -11.82
N VAL A 109 11.94 -22.43 -11.85
CA VAL A 109 11.41 -23.32 -10.79
C VAL A 109 12.01 -22.96 -9.44
N LYS A 110 13.35 -22.81 -9.36
CA LYS A 110 14.04 -22.40 -8.12
C LYS A 110 13.59 -21.02 -7.65
N ALA A 111 13.43 -20.05 -8.55
CA ALA A 111 12.93 -18.73 -8.23
C ALA A 111 11.54 -18.78 -7.57
N PHE A 112 10.64 -19.59 -8.15
CA PHE A 112 9.31 -19.80 -7.61
C PHE A 112 9.35 -20.45 -6.22
N GLU A 113 10.14 -21.51 -6.05
CA GLU A 113 10.28 -22.20 -4.76
C GLU A 113 10.81 -21.28 -3.66
N LEU A 114 11.79 -20.43 -4.00
CA LEU A 114 12.37 -19.44 -3.08
C LEU A 114 11.33 -18.39 -2.67
N GLY A 115 10.61 -17.79 -3.61
CA GLY A 115 9.58 -16.78 -3.31
C GLY A 115 8.50 -17.33 -2.39
N ARG A 116 8.10 -18.59 -2.60
CA ARG A 116 7.15 -19.28 -1.73
C ARG A 116 7.72 -19.58 -0.35
N GLU A 117 8.96 -20.06 -0.25
CA GLU A 117 9.61 -20.32 1.04
C GLU A 117 9.73 -19.04 1.87
N LEU A 118 10.10 -17.92 1.21
CA LEU A 118 10.09 -16.61 1.83
C LEU A 118 8.69 -16.28 2.35
N TRP A 119 7.65 -16.39 1.52
CA TRP A 119 6.27 -16.14 1.98
C TRP A 119 5.89 -17.01 3.19
N GLN A 120 6.20 -18.30 3.19
CA GLN A 120 5.87 -19.20 4.30
C GLN A 120 6.55 -18.78 5.61
N ARG A 121 7.77 -18.24 5.55
CA ARG A 121 8.47 -17.71 6.73
C ARG A 121 7.87 -16.40 7.23
N HIS A 122 7.39 -15.55 6.33
CA HIS A 122 6.86 -14.22 6.67
C HIS A 122 5.37 -14.24 7.01
N LYS A 123 4.62 -15.22 6.50
CA LYS A 123 3.17 -15.35 6.70
C LYS A 123 2.74 -15.24 8.17
N PRO A 124 3.40 -15.88 9.15
CA PRO A 124 3.02 -15.73 10.56
C PRO A 124 3.13 -14.29 11.08
N PHE A 125 4.08 -13.50 10.56
CA PHE A 125 4.24 -12.10 10.94
C PHE A 125 3.14 -11.23 10.34
N VAL A 126 2.84 -11.44 9.05
CA VAL A 126 1.72 -10.76 8.36
C VAL A 126 0.40 -11.10 9.05
N ASP A 127 0.13 -12.38 9.31
CA ASP A 127 -1.09 -12.82 9.99
C ASP A 127 -1.20 -12.23 11.41
N ALA A 128 -0.08 -12.11 12.14
CA ALA A 128 -0.04 -11.48 13.46
C ALA A 128 -0.28 -9.97 13.39
N HIS A 129 0.29 -9.28 12.40
CA HIS A 129 0.06 -7.86 12.16
C HIS A 129 -1.42 -7.60 11.83
N ASP A 130 -1.99 -8.36 10.90
CA ASP A 130 -3.40 -8.23 10.51
C ASP A 130 -4.34 -8.49 11.70
N ALA A 131 -4.02 -9.48 12.54
CA ALA A 131 -4.75 -9.73 13.79
C ALA A 131 -4.69 -8.53 14.76
N ARG A 132 -3.52 -7.91 14.93
CA ARG A 132 -3.37 -6.69 15.76
C ARG A 132 -4.17 -5.53 15.19
N MET A 133 -4.15 -5.32 13.88
CA MET A 133 -4.89 -4.24 13.23
C MET A 133 -6.40 -4.42 13.36
N LEU A 134 -6.90 -5.66 13.27
CA LEU A 134 -8.29 -5.98 13.53
C LEU A 134 -8.69 -5.74 14.99
N GLU A 135 -7.85 -6.15 15.94
CA GLU A 135 -8.06 -5.88 17.36
C GLU A 135 -8.08 -4.38 17.66
N TRP A 136 -7.12 -3.63 17.11
CA TRP A 136 -7.06 -2.18 17.24
C TRP A 136 -8.32 -1.51 16.67
N ALA A 137 -8.77 -1.92 15.48
CA ALA A 137 -9.98 -1.38 14.87
C ALA A 137 -11.23 -1.68 15.70
N ALA A 138 -11.35 -2.88 16.25
CA ALA A 138 -12.45 -3.26 17.14
C ALA A 138 -12.44 -2.44 18.45
N ASN A 139 -11.26 -2.28 19.07
CA ASN A 139 -11.09 -1.48 20.28
C ASN A 139 -11.39 0.01 20.03
N LYS A 140 -10.98 0.55 18.87
CA LYS A 140 -11.30 1.91 18.47
C LYS A 140 -12.81 2.11 18.35
N HIS A 141 -13.52 1.20 17.68
CA HIS A 141 -14.98 1.26 17.56
C HIS A 141 -15.68 1.19 18.93
N ALA A 142 -15.25 0.28 19.82
CA ALA A 142 -15.81 0.19 21.16
C ALA A 142 -15.62 1.48 21.97
N ARG A 143 -14.43 2.09 21.90
CA ARG A 143 -14.17 3.39 22.54
C ARG A 143 -15.05 4.51 21.97
N GLU A 144 -15.28 4.52 20.66
CA GLU A 144 -16.18 5.49 20.01
C GLU A 144 -17.64 5.30 20.44
N GLU A 145 -18.10 4.06 20.62
CA GLU A 145 -19.43 3.75 21.15
C GLU A 145 -19.59 4.17 22.61
N ASP A 146 -18.61 3.85 23.47
CA ASP A 146 -18.58 4.26 24.87
C ASP A 146 -18.57 5.79 24.99
N ALA A 147 -17.73 6.48 24.20
CA ALA A 147 -17.69 7.93 24.15
C ALA A 147 -19.02 8.54 23.69
N ARG A 148 -19.69 7.92 22.70
CA ARG A 148 -21.02 8.35 22.25
C ARG A 148 -22.07 8.15 23.34
N ALA A 149 -22.04 7.02 24.05
CA ALA A 149 -22.97 6.74 25.15
C ALA A 149 -22.79 7.74 26.30
N ALA A 150 -21.55 7.99 26.73
CA ALA A 150 -21.22 8.98 27.74
C ALA A 150 -21.67 10.39 27.33
N ARG A 151 -21.51 10.75 26.05
CA ARG A 151 -21.98 12.03 25.52
C ARG A 151 -23.51 12.17 25.58
N LEU A 152 -24.25 11.12 25.22
CA LEU A 152 -25.71 11.13 25.29
C LEU A 152 -26.22 11.25 26.73
N GLU A 153 -25.57 10.57 27.68
CA GLU A 153 -25.88 10.68 29.10
C GLU A 153 -25.62 12.09 29.63
N TYR A 154 -24.47 12.68 29.27
CA TYR A 154 -24.15 14.06 29.60
C TYR A 154 -25.18 15.05 29.01
N GLU A 155 -25.50 14.94 27.73
CA GLU A 155 -26.48 15.80 27.04
C GLU A 155 -27.90 15.67 27.64
N ALA A 156 -28.26 14.49 28.17
CA ALA A 156 -29.54 14.24 28.84
C ALA A 156 -29.59 14.83 30.27
N SER A 157 -28.45 14.88 30.96
CA SER A 157 -28.34 15.47 32.31
C SER A 157 -28.27 17.01 32.29
N ALA A 158 -27.86 17.59 31.17
CA ALA A 158 -27.67 19.02 31.02
C ALA A 158 -29.01 19.80 30.99
N PRO A 159 -29.04 21.03 31.53
CA PRO A 159 -30.26 21.85 31.57
C PRO A 159 -30.85 22.07 30.17
N SER A 160 -32.17 22.00 30.05
CA SER A 160 -32.87 22.32 28.79
C SER A 160 -32.73 23.80 28.44
N THR A 161 -32.92 24.16 27.16
CA THR A 161 -32.91 25.56 26.72
C THR A 161 -33.90 26.43 27.51
N SER A 162 -35.07 25.90 27.82
CA SER A 162 -36.08 26.57 28.64
C SER A 162 -35.63 26.78 30.09
N ALA A 163 -34.91 25.82 30.68
CA ALA A 163 -34.34 25.96 32.01
C ALA A 163 -33.24 27.02 32.03
N LEU A 164 -32.37 27.03 31.02
CA LEU A 164 -31.34 28.06 30.84
C LEU A 164 -31.95 29.47 30.75
N LEU A 165 -32.99 29.62 29.93
CA LEU A 165 -33.71 30.89 29.78
C LEU A 165 -34.33 31.35 31.11
N ALA A 166 -34.87 30.41 31.90
CA ALA A 166 -35.44 30.73 33.21
C ALA A 166 -34.37 31.21 34.20
N SER A 167 -33.22 30.53 34.27
CA SER A 167 -32.09 30.91 35.12
C SER A 167 -31.51 32.28 34.73
N LEU A 168 -31.26 32.52 33.44
CA LEU A 168 -30.72 33.80 32.98
C LEU A 168 -31.69 34.97 33.26
N ARG A 169 -33.00 34.76 33.11
CA ARG A 169 -34.02 35.76 33.49
C ARG A 169 -34.10 36.01 34.99
N ALA A 170 -33.68 35.04 35.81
CA ALA A 170 -33.55 35.21 37.24
C ALA A 170 -32.25 35.95 37.63
N GLY A 171 -31.40 36.31 36.66
CA GLY A 171 -30.10 36.93 36.89
C GLY A 171 -29.03 35.93 37.33
N GLU A 172 -29.24 34.63 37.11
CA GLU A 172 -28.27 33.59 37.43
C GLU A 172 -27.26 33.40 36.29
N GLN A 173 -26.00 33.16 36.65
CA GLN A 173 -24.97 32.68 35.73
C GLN A 173 -25.09 31.15 35.59
N VAL A 174 -25.00 30.66 34.36
CA VAL A 174 -25.04 29.23 34.05
C VAL A 174 -23.64 28.75 33.68
N GLU A 175 -23.19 27.67 34.31
CA GLU A 175 -21.97 26.97 33.93
C GLU A 175 -22.28 25.62 33.28
N LEU A 176 -21.64 25.33 32.14
CA LEU A 176 -21.76 24.05 31.45
C LEU A 176 -20.47 23.73 30.69
N ASN A 177 -19.90 22.55 30.94
CA ASN A 177 -18.66 22.07 30.30
C ASN A 177 -17.48 23.06 30.41
N GLY A 178 -17.36 23.77 31.54
CA GLY A 178 -16.33 24.81 31.75
C GLY A 178 -16.63 26.14 31.05
N HIS A 179 -17.72 26.27 30.30
CA HIS A 179 -18.21 27.55 29.83
C HIS A 179 -19.09 28.22 30.88
N SER A 180 -19.05 29.54 30.94
CA SER A 180 -20.02 30.35 31.66
C SER A 180 -20.92 31.10 30.67
N LEU A 181 -22.16 31.37 31.08
CA LEU A 181 -23.13 32.16 30.32
C LEU A 181 -23.96 32.99 31.29
N GLU A 182 -24.06 34.29 31.01
CA GLU A 182 -24.86 35.25 31.74
C GLU A 182 -25.53 36.25 30.79
N TRP A 183 -26.49 37.00 31.31
CA TRP A 183 -27.14 38.08 30.59
C TRP A 183 -26.53 39.41 31.01
N ASP A 184 -26.02 40.15 30.04
CA ASP A 184 -25.45 41.48 30.26
C ASP A 184 -26.52 42.54 30.00
N ASP A 185 -27.04 43.13 31.08
CA ASP A 185 -28.04 44.18 31.03
C ASP A 185 -27.52 45.49 30.42
N GLU A 186 -26.21 45.76 30.46
CA GLU A 186 -25.62 46.99 29.94
C GLU A 186 -25.58 46.97 28.41
N PHE A 187 -25.23 45.81 27.84
CA PHE A 187 -25.11 45.62 26.39
C PHE A 187 -26.32 44.94 25.75
N GLU A 188 -27.34 44.59 26.56
CA GLU A 188 -28.53 43.84 26.14
C GLU A 188 -28.18 42.59 25.30
N THR A 189 -27.17 41.84 25.75
CA THR A 189 -26.62 40.69 25.00
C THR A 189 -26.28 39.53 25.95
N LEU A 190 -26.26 38.32 25.42
CA LEU A 190 -25.70 37.17 26.13
C LEU A 190 -24.17 37.30 26.15
N ALA A 191 -23.60 37.22 27.35
CA ALA A 191 -22.17 37.21 27.60
C ALA A 191 -21.76 35.84 28.17
N GLY A 192 -20.59 35.34 27.82
CA GLY A 192 -20.10 34.09 28.37
C GLY A 192 -18.59 33.96 28.23
N SER A 193 -17.99 33.05 28.99
CA SER A 193 -16.56 32.78 28.95
C SER A 193 -16.32 31.32 28.59
N ASN A 194 -15.28 31.05 27.81
CA ASN A 194 -14.93 29.67 27.43
C ASN A 194 -14.11 29.01 28.57
N PRO A 195 -13.78 27.71 28.49
CA PRO A 195 -13.00 27.03 29.53
C PRO A 195 -11.61 27.63 29.79
N TYR A 196 -11.12 28.51 28.90
CA TYR A 196 -9.86 29.23 29.03
C TYR A 196 -10.04 30.65 29.60
N GLY A 197 -11.25 31.02 30.00
CA GLY A 197 -11.57 32.33 30.59
C GLY A 197 -11.59 33.48 29.58
N ILE A 198 -11.83 33.19 28.30
CA ILE A 198 -11.96 34.23 27.26
C ILE A 198 -13.43 34.54 27.06
N ASP A 199 -13.77 35.82 27.23
CA ASP A 199 -15.15 36.31 27.14
C ASP A 199 -15.61 36.50 25.70
N TYR A 200 -16.90 36.27 25.48
CA TYR A 200 -17.56 36.46 24.20
C TYR A 200 -19.02 36.92 24.39
N TYR A 201 -19.48 37.75 23.46
CA TYR A 201 -20.78 38.40 23.51
C TYR A 201 -21.54 38.10 22.23
N TRP A 202 -22.67 37.40 22.32
CA TRP A 202 -23.45 37.04 21.15
C TRP A 202 -24.90 36.67 21.42
N GLY A 203 -25.80 37.40 20.77
CA GLY A 203 -27.21 37.04 20.66
C GLY A 203 -28.07 37.61 21.77
N GLU A 204 -29.36 37.71 21.48
CA GLU A 204 -30.37 38.23 22.41
C GLU A 204 -30.87 37.13 23.36
N MET A 205 -31.52 37.49 24.47
CA MET A 205 -32.15 36.55 25.42
C MET A 205 -33.44 35.90 24.86
N THR A 206 -33.26 35.08 23.82
CA THR A 206 -34.31 34.31 23.15
C THR A 206 -34.02 32.82 23.23
N GLU A 207 -35.06 32.00 23.09
CA GLU A 207 -34.92 30.54 23.08
C GLU A 207 -34.06 30.06 21.89
N GLU A 208 -34.10 30.76 20.76
CA GLU A 208 -33.28 30.44 19.59
C GLU A 208 -31.78 30.67 19.87
N SER A 209 -31.41 31.85 20.39
CA SER A 209 -30.03 32.14 20.78
C SER A 209 -29.52 31.14 21.81
N LEU A 210 -30.32 30.89 22.86
CA LEU A 210 -29.93 29.97 23.93
C LEU A 210 -29.84 28.52 23.49
N SER A 211 -30.63 28.10 22.49
CA SER A 211 -30.49 26.77 21.89
C SER A 211 -29.12 26.62 21.23
N ARG A 212 -28.67 27.64 20.51
CA ARG A 212 -27.34 27.64 19.87
C ARG A 212 -26.22 27.66 20.91
N TRP A 213 -26.34 28.50 21.93
CA TRP A 213 -25.41 28.54 23.07
C TRP A 213 -25.32 27.19 23.78
N ARG A 214 -26.46 26.59 24.12
CA ARG A 214 -26.53 25.27 24.76
C ARG A 214 -25.79 24.22 23.94
N VAL A 215 -25.98 24.20 22.62
CA VAL A 215 -25.28 23.25 21.74
C VAL A 215 -23.77 23.47 21.77
N LEU A 216 -23.31 24.72 21.74
CA LEU A 216 -21.89 25.05 21.76
C LEU A 216 -21.24 24.68 23.10
N MET A 217 -21.86 25.06 24.21
CA MET A 217 -21.39 24.73 25.57
C MET A 217 -21.39 23.20 25.80
N LEU A 218 -22.42 22.48 25.34
CA LEU A 218 -22.46 21.00 25.44
C LEU A 218 -21.35 20.31 24.65
N ARG A 219 -20.99 20.87 23.50
CA ARG A 219 -19.90 20.34 22.66
C ARG A 219 -18.52 20.68 23.21
N GLY A 220 -18.43 21.71 24.06
CA GLY A 220 -17.14 22.30 24.44
C GLY A 220 -16.49 23.03 23.27
N ASP A 221 -17.28 23.42 22.27
CA ASP A 221 -16.79 24.18 21.12
C ASP A 221 -16.36 25.55 21.63
N THR A 222 -15.06 25.86 21.56
CA THR A 222 -14.55 27.16 21.98
C THR A 222 -15.04 28.25 21.04
N ILE A 223 -15.80 29.20 21.57
CA ILE A 223 -16.16 30.43 20.87
C ILE A 223 -15.09 31.47 21.21
N GLY A 224 -14.54 32.14 20.19
CA GLY A 224 -13.46 33.11 20.35
C GLY A 224 -12.06 32.54 20.11
N ALA A 225 -11.02 33.28 20.54
CA ALA A 225 -9.65 32.81 20.45
C ALA A 225 -9.42 31.66 21.43
N SER A 226 -8.74 30.61 20.98
CA SER A 226 -8.23 29.54 21.83
C SER A 226 -6.69 29.60 21.78
N PRO A 227 -5.98 29.22 22.85
CA PRO A 227 -4.52 29.14 22.79
C PRO A 227 -4.10 28.30 21.58
N PRO A 228 -3.11 28.73 20.77
CA PRO A 228 -2.70 28.02 19.56
C PRO A 228 -1.99 26.67 19.82
N TYR A 229 -2.10 26.09 21.02
CA TYR A 229 -1.38 24.90 21.43
C TYR A 229 -2.24 24.09 22.41
N ALA A 230 -3.19 23.37 21.85
CA ALA A 230 -3.63 22.08 22.37
C ALA A 230 -4.02 21.27 21.14
N GLU A 231 -3.06 21.08 20.21
CA GLU A 231 -3.05 19.81 19.48
C GLU A 231 -3.07 18.78 20.60
N ALA A 232 -4.21 18.11 20.77
CA ALA A 232 -4.31 16.97 21.67
C ALA A 232 -3.06 16.14 21.43
N ASP A 233 -2.29 15.86 22.47
CA ASP A 233 -1.05 15.09 22.38
C ASP A 233 -1.32 13.84 21.54
N GLU A 234 -1.06 13.90 20.23
CA GLU A 234 -1.04 12.72 19.36
C GLU A 234 0.10 11.79 19.80
N ASP A 235 0.97 12.27 20.71
CA ASP A 235 1.99 11.52 21.44
C ASP A 235 1.45 10.54 22.49
N ASP A 236 0.19 10.62 22.93
CA ASP A 236 -0.42 9.56 23.76
C ASP A 236 -0.85 8.31 22.93
N LEU A 237 -0.62 8.34 21.61
CA LEU A 237 -0.66 7.16 20.72
C LEU A 237 0.71 6.52 20.49
N GLN A 238 1.74 6.89 21.26
CA GLN A 238 2.97 6.10 21.32
C GLN A 238 2.72 4.80 22.09
N GLY A 239 2.12 3.84 21.38
CA GLY A 239 2.26 2.42 21.69
C GLY A 239 3.73 2.03 21.79
N PRO A 240 4.05 0.93 22.48
CA PRO A 240 5.43 0.54 22.76
C PRO A 240 6.25 0.53 21.47
N SER A 241 7.41 1.20 21.52
CA SER A 241 8.50 1.22 20.55
C SER A 241 8.73 -0.16 19.89
N ASP A 242 7.96 -0.44 18.86
CA ASP A 242 8.16 -1.50 17.90
C ASP A 242 8.73 -0.83 16.65
N VAL A 243 9.75 -1.45 16.08
CA VAL A 243 10.31 -1.16 14.75
C VAL A 243 9.20 -0.66 13.84
N THR A 244 9.34 0.55 13.29
CA THR A 244 8.24 1.07 12.46
C THR A 244 8.06 0.11 11.27
N PRO A 245 6.83 -0.10 10.77
CA PRO A 245 6.59 -0.94 9.59
C PRO A 245 7.50 -0.57 8.41
N GLU A 246 7.87 0.70 8.31
CA GLU A 246 8.83 1.26 7.35
C GLU A 246 10.26 0.74 7.55
N GLU A 247 10.73 0.58 8.79
CA GLU A 247 12.03 -0.01 9.13
C GLU A 247 12.08 -1.52 8.87
N GLU A 248 10.96 -2.23 9.02
CA GLU A 248 10.84 -3.66 8.74
C GLU A 248 10.78 -3.94 7.22
N GLU A 249 10.05 -3.11 6.46
CA GLU A 249 10.01 -3.13 5.00
C GLU A 249 11.39 -2.83 4.38
N LEU A 250 12.11 -1.84 4.92
CA LEU A 250 13.50 -1.54 4.53
C LEU A 250 14.45 -2.72 4.80
N LEU A 251 14.24 -3.45 5.90
CA LEU A 251 15.03 -4.64 6.23
C LEU A 251 14.77 -5.79 5.25
N LEU A 252 13.52 -5.96 4.82
CA LEU A 252 13.10 -6.96 3.84
C LEU A 252 13.64 -6.66 2.44
N GLU A 253 13.58 -5.40 2.00
CA GLU A 253 14.21 -4.97 0.75
C GLU A 253 15.74 -5.18 0.77
N LEU A 254 16.40 -4.86 1.89
CA LEU A 254 17.85 -5.08 2.08
C LEU A 254 18.24 -6.56 2.06
N LEU A 255 17.39 -7.45 2.60
CA LEU A 255 17.60 -8.90 2.58
C LEU A 255 17.35 -9.49 1.18
N ALA A 256 16.33 -9.01 0.46
CA ALA A 256 16.07 -9.36 -0.93
C ALA A 256 17.24 -8.94 -1.85
N LEU A 257 17.71 -7.69 -1.75
CA LEU A 257 18.88 -7.18 -2.48
C LEU A 257 20.17 -7.95 -2.17
N LYS A 258 20.41 -8.31 -0.89
CA LYS A 258 21.58 -9.13 -0.50
C LYS A 258 21.53 -10.52 -1.12
N SER A 259 20.36 -11.16 -1.15
CA SER A 259 20.19 -12.48 -1.76
C SER A 259 20.33 -12.45 -3.29
N MET A 260 19.86 -11.39 -3.96
CA MET A 260 20.05 -11.20 -5.41
C MET A 260 21.52 -11.05 -5.82
N SER A 261 22.32 -10.34 -5.01
CA SER A 261 23.74 -10.08 -5.33
C SER A 261 24.61 -11.35 -5.30
N ALA A 262 24.25 -12.35 -4.50
CA ALA A 262 25.02 -13.58 -4.36
C ALA A 262 24.86 -14.53 -5.57
N TRP A 263 23.76 -14.44 -6.31
CA TRP A 263 23.44 -15.35 -7.42
C TRP A 263 23.99 -14.90 -8.78
N ALA A 264 24.27 -13.60 -8.97
CA ALA A 264 24.96 -13.09 -10.16
C ALA A 264 26.41 -13.63 -10.30
N LEU A 265 26.91 -14.35 -9.30
CA LEU A 265 28.27 -14.87 -9.19
C LEU A 265 28.33 -16.41 -9.14
N LEU A 266 27.21 -17.12 -9.37
CA LEU A 266 27.23 -18.59 -9.34
C LEU A 266 27.89 -19.19 -10.60
N PRO A 267 28.90 -20.06 -10.45
CA PRO A 267 29.61 -20.71 -11.56
C PRO A 267 28.70 -21.57 -12.46
N GLU A 268 27.53 -21.97 -11.96
CA GLU A 268 26.59 -22.83 -12.69
C GLU A 268 25.99 -22.14 -13.94
N LEU A 269 25.96 -20.81 -13.98
CA LEU A 269 25.58 -20.04 -15.18
C LEU A 269 26.70 -19.95 -16.22
N GLU A 270 27.97 -20.17 -15.83
CA GLU A 270 29.09 -20.30 -16.77
C GLU A 270 29.07 -21.66 -17.48
N GLY A 271 28.56 -22.71 -16.83
CA GLY A 271 28.47 -24.07 -17.38
C GLY A 271 27.34 -24.32 -18.38
N VAL A 272 26.40 -23.38 -18.55
CA VAL A 272 25.26 -23.50 -19.49
C VAL A 272 25.56 -22.83 -20.85
N VAL A 273 26.66 -22.08 -20.96
CA VAL A 273 27.23 -21.71 -22.26
C VAL A 273 28.13 -22.89 -22.69
N PRO A 274 27.78 -23.67 -23.72
CA PRO A 274 28.73 -24.64 -24.25
C PRO A 274 30.01 -23.88 -24.59
N ALA A 275 31.13 -24.32 -24.04
CA ALA A 275 32.43 -23.82 -24.45
C ALA A 275 32.52 -24.04 -25.95
N ASP A 276 32.45 -22.95 -26.70
CA ASP A 276 32.48 -22.99 -28.16
C ASP A 276 33.88 -23.47 -28.55
N GLU A 277 34.02 -24.77 -28.82
CA GLU A 277 35.27 -25.40 -29.31
C GLU A 277 35.67 -24.88 -30.72
N THR A 278 34.95 -23.89 -31.26
CA THR A 278 35.21 -23.30 -32.58
C THR A 278 36.17 -22.10 -32.55
N ASN A 279 36.66 -21.68 -31.37
CA ASN A 279 37.70 -20.64 -31.23
C ASN A 279 39.04 -21.22 -30.72
N SER A 280 39.59 -22.19 -31.46
CA SER A 280 41.01 -22.59 -31.36
C SER A 280 41.57 -22.88 -32.76
#